data_AF-T1B7H9-F1
#
_entry.id   AF-T1B7H9-F1
#
_cell.length_a   1.000
_cell.length_b   1.000
_cell.length_c   1.000
_cell.angle_alpha   90.00
_cell.angle_beta   90.00
_cell.angle_gamma   90.00
#
_symmetry.space_group_name_H-M   'P 1'
#
loop_
_entity.id
_entity.type
_entity.pdbx_description
1 polymer ?
#
loop_
_entity_poly.entity_id
_entity_poly.type
_entity_poly.pdbx_seq_one_letter_code
_entity_poly.pdbx_strand_id
1 'polypeptide(L)'
;MRVVGNLKFDMAVADSVRGAGAQVRVALGSARPVWIAASTHEAEEQAVLHAHAAVLRALPEALLLIAPRHPERFRAVAQAARAADFSVSTRSSDDIPASRSQCF
;
A
#
# COMPACT_ATOMS: atom_id res chain seq x y z
N MET A 1 2.61 -16.24 34.18
CA MET A 1 1.99 -16.04 32.85
C MET A 1 3.06 -15.46 31.93
N ARG A 2 3.50 -16.21 30.92
CA ARG A 2 4.67 -15.86 30.09
C ARG A 2 4.18 -15.05 28.89
N VAL A 3 4.49 -13.76 28.84
CA VAL A 3 4.32 -12.97 27.60
C VAL A 3 5.37 -13.46 26.63
N VAL A 4 4.97 -14.13 25.55
CA VAL A 4 5.87 -14.42 24.45
C VAL A 4 5.98 -13.11 23.67
N GLY A 5 7.11 -12.41 23.85
CA GLY A 5 7.43 -11.20 23.11
C GLY A 5 7.26 -11.43 21.60
N ASN A 6 6.69 -10.44 20.93
CA ASN A 6 6.31 -10.52 19.52
C ASN A 6 7.58 -10.64 18.67
N LEU A 7 7.83 -11.81 18.05
CA LEU A 7 9.00 -12.11 17.19
C LEU A 7 9.04 -11.26 15.89
N LYS A 8 8.14 -10.30 15.70
CA LYS A 8 8.07 -9.41 14.53
C LYS A 8 9.09 -8.26 14.55
N PHE A 9 9.81 -8.06 15.65
CA PHE A 9 10.72 -6.91 15.82
C PHE A 9 12.22 -7.25 15.71
N ASP A 10 12.61 -8.52 15.65
CA ASP A 10 14.02 -8.95 15.63
C ASP A 10 14.52 -9.46 14.26
N MET A 11 13.80 -9.19 13.18
CA MET A 11 14.28 -9.54 11.85
C MET A 11 15.26 -8.48 11.34
N ALA A 12 16.55 -8.85 11.29
CA ALA A 12 17.56 -8.08 10.56
C ALA A 12 17.13 -7.99 9.08
N VAL A 13 16.67 -6.81 8.66
CA VAL A 13 16.37 -6.54 7.25
C VAL A 13 17.70 -6.53 6.49
N ALA A 14 17.88 -7.53 5.62
CA ALA A 14 19.07 -7.65 4.78
C ALA A 14 19.30 -6.36 3.96
N ASP A 15 20.55 -6.01 3.73
CA ASP A 15 20.91 -4.78 3.01
C ASP A 15 20.34 -4.75 1.58
N SER A 16 20.20 -5.92 0.94
CA SER A 16 19.53 -6.05 -0.35
C SER A 16 18.07 -5.60 -0.30
N VAL A 17 17.35 -5.89 0.78
CA VAL A 17 15.96 -5.47 0.99
C VAL A 17 15.89 -3.98 1.28
N ARG A 18 16.84 -3.42 2.04
CA ARG A 18 16.93 -1.97 2.26
C ARG A 18 17.20 -1.22 0.96
N GLY A 19 18.13 -1.71 0.15
CA GLY A 19 18.47 -1.16 -1.16
C GLY A 19 17.26 -1.17 -2.11
N ALA A 20 16.55 -2.29 -2.19
CA ALA A 20 15.32 -2.40 -2.97
C ALA A 20 14.23 -1.43 -2.46
N GLY A 21 14.05 -1.32 -1.14
CA GLY A 21 13.11 -0.38 -0.53
C GLY A 21 13.44 1.08 -0.85
N ALA A 22 14.72 1.45 -0.84
CA ALA A 22 15.17 2.79 -1.23
C ALA A 22 14.87 3.09 -2.71
N GLN A 23 15.11 2.13 -3.61
CA GLN A 23 14.78 2.27 -5.03
C GLN A 23 13.28 2.46 -5.25
N VAL A 24 12.46 1.65 -4.58
CA VAL A 24 10.99 1.82 -4.61
C VAL A 24 10.61 3.20 -4.07
N ARG A 25 11.18 3.66 -2.95
CA ARG A 25 10.87 4.99 -2.40
C ARG A 25 11.18 6.09 -3.41
N VAL A 26 12.32 6.05 -4.09
CA VAL A 26 12.68 7.00 -5.14
C VAL A 26 11.64 6.97 -6.26
N ALA A 27 11.27 5.79 -6.75
CA ALA A 27 10.27 5.62 -7.81
C ALA A 27 8.87 6.15 -7.42
N LEU A 28 8.48 5.97 -6.15
CA LEU A 28 7.22 6.49 -5.61
C LEU A 28 7.23 8.03 -5.41
N GLY A 29 8.38 8.70 -5.57
CA GLY A 29 8.56 10.14 -5.38
C GLY A 29 8.94 10.52 -3.94
N SER A 30 10.15 11.03 -3.71
CA SER A 30 10.71 11.27 -2.37
C SER A 30 9.87 12.18 -1.46
N ALA A 31 9.22 13.20 -2.01
CA ALA A 31 8.36 14.14 -1.28
C ALA A 31 6.88 13.71 -1.23
N ARG A 32 6.51 12.66 -1.97
CA ARG A 32 5.13 12.22 -2.08
C ARG A 32 4.69 11.54 -0.78
N PRO A 33 3.57 11.95 -0.16
CA PRO A 33 3.00 11.24 0.98
C PRO A 33 2.60 9.84 0.54
N VAL A 34 3.16 8.82 1.19
CA VAL A 34 2.83 7.42 0.92
C VAL A 34 2.53 6.73 2.24
N TRP A 35 1.44 5.98 2.28
CA TRP A 35 1.08 5.15 3.40
C TRP A 35 0.62 3.78 2.90
N ILE A 36 0.71 2.77 3.77
CA ILE A 36 0.47 1.38 3.39
C ILE A 36 -0.53 0.71 4.31
N ALA A 37 -1.48 0.00 3.71
CA ALA A 37 -2.34 -0.98 4.37
C ALA A 37 -1.88 -2.39 3.93
N ALA A 38 -1.05 -3.02 4.76
CA ALA A 38 -0.47 -4.33 4.47
C ALA A 38 -1.19 -5.45 5.21
N SER A 39 -1.33 -6.61 4.55
CA SER A 39 -2.03 -7.79 5.06
C SER A 39 -3.51 -7.56 5.42
N THR A 40 -4.21 -6.73 4.66
CA THR A 40 -5.64 -6.48 4.85
C THR A 40 -6.48 -7.70 4.50
N HIS A 41 -7.62 -7.84 5.16
CA HIS A 41 -8.69 -8.79 4.80
C HIS A 41 -9.88 -8.06 4.19
N GLU A 42 -10.79 -8.82 3.58
CA GLU A 42 -11.99 -8.30 2.91
C GLU A 42 -12.80 -7.31 3.75
N ALA A 43 -12.97 -7.60 5.05
CA ALA A 43 -13.72 -6.72 5.96
C ALA A 43 -13.03 -5.36 6.22
N GLU A 44 -11.72 -5.25 5.95
CA GLU A 44 -10.90 -4.07 6.21
C GLU A 44 -10.69 -3.20 4.96
N GLU A 45 -10.66 -3.82 3.77
CA GLU A 45 -10.33 -3.19 2.49
C GLU A 45 -11.22 -1.97 2.20
N GLN A 46 -12.53 -2.07 2.42
CA GLN A 46 -13.45 -0.95 2.19
C GLN A 46 -13.19 0.22 3.14
N ALA A 47 -12.90 -0.07 4.41
CA ALA A 47 -12.59 0.96 5.40
C ALA A 47 -11.29 1.69 5.05
N VAL A 48 -10.29 0.96 4.55
CA VAL A 48 -9.02 1.55 4.07
C VAL A 48 -9.27 2.48 2.88
N LEU A 49 -10.07 2.08 1.89
CA LEU A 49 -10.39 2.93 0.74
C LEU A 49 -11.14 4.21 1.16
N HIS A 50 -12.09 4.10 2.09
CA HIS A 50 -12.79 5.27 2.65
C HIS A 50 -11.84 6.22 3.41
N ALA A 51 -10.94 5.66 4.22
CA ALA A 51 -9.91 6.44 4.89
C ALA A 51 -9.01 7.14 3.87
N HIS A 52 -8.67 6.46 2.77
CA HIS A 52 -7.87 7.06 1.71
C HIS A 52 -8.56 8.24 1.03
N ALA A 53 -9.86 8.12 0.73
CA ALA A 53 -10.64 9.25 0.23
C ALA A 53 -10.60 10.46 1.18
N ALA A 54 -10.59 10.22 2.50
CA ALA A 54 -10.42 11.28 3.49
C ALA A 54 -9.02 11.89 3.49
N VAL A 55 -7.98 11.07 3.36
CA VAL A 55 -6.59 11.53 3.23
C VAL A 55 -6.42 12.40 1.98
N LEU A 56 -6.97 12.00 0.83
CA LEU A 56 -6.86 12.75 -0.42
C LEU A 56 -7.49 14.15 -0.36
N ARG A 57 -8.48 14.37 0.51
CA ARG A 57 -9.05 15.72 0.74
C ARG A 57 -8.06 16.68 1.39
N ALA A 58 -7.14 16.17 2.22
CA ALA A 58 -6.11 16.97 2.89
C ALA A 58 -4.77 16.94 2.14
N LEU A 59 -4.45 15.82 1.50
CA LEU A 59 -3.20 15.53 0.80
C LEU A 59 -3.51 14.95 -0.59
N PRO A 60 -3.80 15.79 -1.60
CA PRO A 60 -4.22 15.32 -2.93
C PRO A 60 -3.20 14.42 -3.64
N GLU A 61 -1.92 14.59 -3.31
CA GLU A 61 -0.82 13.81 -3.88
C GLU A 61 -0.56 12.49 -3.14
N ALA A 62 -1.34 12.15 -2.11
CA ALA A 62 -1.10 10.94 -1.34
C ALA A 62 -1.26 9.67 -2.18
N LEU A 63 -0.41 8.68 -1.92
CA LEU A 63 -0.53 7.33 -2.46
C LEU A 63 -0.88 6.35 -1.33
N LEU A 64 -1.94 5.58 -1.54
CA LEU A 64 -2.18 4.36 -0.77
C LEU A 64 -1.51 3.17 -1.48
N LEU A 65 -0.62 2.49 -0.76
CA LEU A 65 -0.20 1.13 -1.09
C LEU A 65 -1.14 0.15 -0.37
N ILE A 66 -1.82 -0.75 -1.08
CA ILE A 66 -2.68 -1.75 -0.45
C ILE A 66 -2.26 -3.17 -0.85
N ALA A 67 -1.94 -3.99 0.15
CA ALA A 67 -1.46 -5.35 -0.06
C ALA A 67 -2.32 -6.33 0.73
N PRO A 68 -3.39 -6.88 0.13
CA PRO A 68 -4.24 -7.90 0.77
C PRO A 68 -3.46 -9.11 1.25
N ARG A 69 -3.95 -9.74 2.32
CA ARG A 69 -3.37 -10.97 2.89
C ARG A 69 -3.37 -12.13 1.88
N HIS A 70 -4.35 -12.14 0.99
CA HIS A 70 -4.66 -13.21 0.05
C HIS A 70 -4.52 -12.70 -1.39
N PRO A 71 -3.60 -13.23 -2.22
CA PRO A 71 -3.38 -12.75 -3.58
C PRO A 71 -4.61 -12.76 -4.49
N GLU A 72 -5.53 -13.71 -4.27
CA GLU A 72 -6.82 -13.79 -4.97
C GLU A 72 -7.69 -12.54 -4.79
N ARG A 73 -7.46 -11.75 -3.73
CA ARG A 73 -8.17 -10.49 -3.45
C ARG A 73 -7.64 -9.30 -4.24
N PHE A 74 -6.44 -9.36 -4.82
CA PHE A 74 -5.80 -8.20 -5.47
C PHE A 74 -6.69 -7.59 -6.56
N ARG A 75 -7.30 -8.44 -7.38
CA ARG A 75 -8.21 -7.99 -8.44
C ARG A 75 -9.46 -7.32 -7.87
N ALA A 76 -10.06 -7.89 -6.83
CA ALA A 76 -11.26 -7.36 -6.20
C ALA A 76 -10.99 -5.98 -5.56
N VAL A 77 -9.87 -5.83 -4.87
CA VAL A 77 -9.45 -4.55 -4.26
C VAL A 77 -9.15 -3.50 -5.32
N ALA A 78 -8.43 -3.85 -6.38
CA ALA A 78 -8.16 -2.92 -7.47
C ALA A 78 -9.44 -2.49 -8.19
N GLN A 79 -10.46 -3.36 -8.28
CA GLN A 79 -11.77 -3.00 -8.82
C GLN A 79 -12.55 -2.08 -7.87
N ALA A 80 -12.56 -2.38 -6.57
CA ALA A 80 -13.20 -1.54 -5.56
C ALA A 80 -12.58 -0.13 -5.51
N ALA A 81 -11.25 -0.03 -5.60
CA ALA A 81 -10.54 1.24 -5.66
C ALA A 81 -10.91 2.06 -6.92
N ARG A 82 -11.02 1.41 -8.09
CA ARG A 82 -11.49 2.08 -9.32
C ARG A 82 -12.96 2.50 -9.22
N ALA A 83 -13.80 1.68 -8.59
CA ALA A 83 -15.21 2.00 -8.35
C ALA A 83 -15.40 3.17 -7.36
N ALA A 84 -14.39 3.45 -6.54
CA ALA A 84 -14.29 4.65 -5.70
C ALA A 84 -13.65 5.84 -6.42
N ASP A 85 -13.56 5.81 -7.75
CA ASP A 85 -12.98 6.84 -8.63
C ASP A 85 -11.49 7.14 -8.39
N PHE A 86 -10.75 6.22 -7.77
CA PHE A 86 -9.30 6.37 -7.67
C PHE A 86 -8.60 6.05 -8.99
N SER A 87 -7.55 6.80 -9.27
CA SER A 87 -6.55 6.42 -10.26
C SER A 87 -5.75 5.23 -9.73
N VAL A 88 -5.92 4.04 -10.32
CA VAL A 88 -5.34 2.79 -9.80
C VAL A 88 -4.28 2.23 -10.75
N SER A 89 -3.08 2.03 -10.22
CA SER A 89 -2.04 1.19 -10.81
C SER A 89 -1.92 -0.12 -10.02
N THR A 90 -1.29 -1.14 -10.57
CA THR A 90 -1.01 -2.40 -9.86
C THR A 90 0.37 -2.90 -10.20
N ARG A 91 1.06 -3.54 -9.25
CA ARG A 91 2.40 -4.08 -9.50
C ARG A 91 2.45 -5.07 -10.67
N SER A 92 1.41 -5.89 -10.85
CA SER A 92 1.36 -6.87 -11.94
C SER A 92 1.26 -6.26 -13.34
N SER A 93 0.71 -5.06 -13.46
CA SER A 93 0.49 -4.41 -14.77
C SER A 93 1.45 -3.28 -15.04
N ASP A 94 1.85 -2.54 -14.00
CA ASP A 94 2.57 -1.28 -14.13
C ASP A 94 4.01 -1.35 -13.57
N ASP A 95 4.33 -2.39 -12.77
CA ASP A 95 5.55 -2.56 -11.95
C ASP A 95 5.74 -1.46 -10.88
N ILE A 96 5.58 -0.19 -11.25
CA ILE A 96 5.68 1.02 -10.45
C ILE A 96 4.42 1.88 -10.68
N PRO A 97 3.85 2.52 -9.65
CA PRO A 97 2.70 3.39 -9.85
C PRO A 97 3.06 4.63 -10.68
N ALA A 98 2.15 5.03 -11.56
CA ALA A 98 2.24 6.33 -12.22
C ALA A 98 2.17 7.48 -11.19
N SER A 99 2.72 8.66 -11.54
CA SER A 99 2.72 9.86 -10.70
C SER A 99 1.32 10.23 -10.18
N ARG A 100 0.30 10.08 -11.03
CA ARG A 100 -1.11 10.36 -10.72
C ARG A 100 -1.88 9.21 -10.06
N SER A 101 -1.25 8.07 -9.78
CA SER A 101 -1.94 6.92 -9.17
C SER A 101 -2.28 7.26 -7.73
N GLN A 102 -3.51 7.11 -7.30
CA GLN A 102 -3.92 7.33 -5.91
C GLN A 102 -3.88 6.01 -5.10
N CYS A 103 -4.16 4.88 -5.76
CA CYS A 103 -4.03 3.55 -5.16
C CYS A 103 -3.07 2.68 -5.98
N PHE A 104 -2.25 1.89 -5.30
CA PHE A 104 -1.30 0.94 -5.90
C PHE A 104 -1.29 -0.40 -5.17
#